data_AF-A0A6A4ZJS9-F1
#
_entry.id   AF-A0A6A4ZJS9-F1
#
_cell.length_a   1.000
_cell.length_b   1.000
_cell.length_c   1.000
_cell.angle_alpha   90.00
_cell.angle_beta   90.00
_cell.angle_gamma   90.00
#
_symmetry.space_group_name_H-M   'P 1'
#
loop_
_entity.id
_entity.type
_entity.pdbx_description
1 polymer ?
#
loop_
_entity_poly.entity_id
_entity_poly.type
_entity_poly.pdbx_seq_one_letter_code
_entity_poly.pdbx_strand_id
1 'polypeptide(L)'
;MSHVMWTYDAENVATKNGKVKRIVRERYLRDDIACGITACSLCCHDDDDSLEEQPHRHGNDLNLSPQAAQYLLLTVDVVLRQMDVLEYSSCTELSNIIILETVAEQVKRKDMSIYRRLHALIKSDRHFYVFANEHHRDTYVAKTETESAVERDVRATCGAFQWYTSHLTTLGSKTAVTYIANDTVDAERAAANGVQATTISSFVAPLVKAYPDLADLMSNASTAPVSEGSAKKTTLYAEHKSMSEVLAGIKNKRFFQGTLRCNRDHWLECTVLIHGLNDARFLVITTTMIMIILVVLAANLSTERWMAMLWPLKSCPKRSGGGRRTRLPSTTTRTTWKTRPVPQNRNMSVVLLL
;
A
#
# COMPACT_ATOMS: atom_id res chain seq x y z
N MET A 1 15.23 19.29 -35.28
CA MET A 1 15.49 18.08 -34.46
C MET A 1 14.36 17.12 -34.73
N SER A 2 14.65 15.90 -35.18
CA SER A 2 13.62 14.89 -35.53
C SER A 2 12.63 14.74 -34.38
N HIS A 3 11.36 15.06 -34.62
CA HIS A 3 10.27 14.93 -33.66
C HIS A 3 10.00 13.43 -33.45
N VAL A 4 10.72 12.83 -32.50
CA VAL A 4 10.54 11.42 -32.14
C VAL A 4 9.26 11.33 -31.32
N MET A 5 8.16 10.98 -32.00
CA MET A 5 6.82 10.81 -31.40
C MET A 5 6.61 9.41 -30.80
N TRP A 6 7.63 8.56 -30.81
CA TRP A 6 7.56 7.23 -30.21
C TRP A 6 8.94 6.71 -29.80
N THR A 7 8.96 5.84 -28.81
CA THR A 7 10.13 5.12 -28.30
C THR A 7 9.73 3.67 -28.01
N TYR A 8 10.68 2.83 -27.61
CA TYR A 8 10.37 1.50 -27.13
C TYR A 8 11.12 1.19 -25.84
N ASP A 9 10.42 0.55 -24.91
CA ASP A 9 11.02 -0.02 -23.71
C ASP A 9 11.25 -1.51 -23.96
N ALA A 10 12.47 -1.98 -23.67
CA ALA A 10 12.81 -3.40 -23.72
C ALA A 10 13.23 -3.89 -22.33
N GLU A 11 12.49 -4.86 -21.79
CA GLU A 11 12.78 -5.48 -20.49
C GLU A 11 12.94 -6.99 -20.62
N ASN A 12 13.95 -7.56 -19.95
CA ASN A 12 14.13 -9.00 -19.84
C ASN A 12 13.38 -9.49 -18.59
N VAL A 13 12.32 -10.26 -18.80
CA VAL A 13 11.48 -10.81 -17.73
C VAL A 13 11.67 -12.32 -17.62
N ALA A 14 12.00 -12.78 -16.42
CA ALA A 14 12.02 -14.20 -16.10
C ALA A 14 10.58 -14.70 -15.95
N THR A 15 10.19 -15.66 -16.79
CA THR A 15 8.90 -16.33 -16.69
C THR A 15 8.85 -17.25 -15.47
N LYS A 16 7.64 -17.64 -15.04
CA LYS A 16 7.43 -18.62 -13.95
C LYS A 16 8.18 -19.95 -14.17
N ASN A 17 8.49 -20.28 -15.44
CA ASN A 17 9.20 -21.51 -15.82
C ASN A 17 10.72 -21.31 -15.97
N GLY A 18 11.27 -20.18 -15.50
CA GLY A 18 12.71 -19.88 -15.55
C GLY A 18 13.25 -19.47 -16.92
N LYS A 19 12.42 -19.44 -17.97
CA LYS A 19 12.81 -18.91 -19.28
C LYS A 19 12.85 -17.39 -19.23
N VAL A 20 13.93 -16.78 -19.70
CA VAL A 20 14.04 -15.33 -19.90
C VAL A 20 13.37 -14.96 -21.21
N LYS A 21 12.42 -14.03 -21.18
CA LYS A 21 11.78 -13.46 -22.37
C LYS A 21 12.08 -11.96 -22.42
N ARG A 22 12.50 -11.47 -23.58
CA ARG A 22 12.60 -10.03 -23.84
C ARG A 22 11.22 -9.52 -24.25
N ILE A 23 10.63 -8.69 -23.40
CA ILE A 23 9.38 -7.99 -23.70
C ILE A 23 9.76 -6.63 -24.26
N VAL A 24 9.29 -6.34 -25.46
CA VAL A 24 9.44 -5.03 -26.11
C VAL A 24 8.06 -4.39 -26.16
N ARG A 25 7.95 -3.16 -25.67
CA ARG A 25 6.73 -2.36 -25.72
C ARG A 25 7.02 -1.04 -26.41
N GLU A 26 6.22 -0.71 -27.40
CA GLU A 26 6.21 0.62 -27.99
C GLU A 26 5.57 1.61 -27.01
N ARG A 27 6.08 2.84 -27.01
CA ARG A 27 5.49 3.98 -26.30
C ARG A 27 5.39 5.14 -27.24
N TYR A 28 4.21 5.75 -27.27
CA TYR A 28 3.93 6.92 -28.08
C TYR A 28 4.03 8.15 -27.18
N LEU A 29 4.89 9.10 -27.58
CA LEU A 29 5.10 10.36 -26.89
C LEU A 29 4.23 11.42 -27.52
N ARG A 30 3.43 12.07 -26.69
CA ARG A 30 2.35 12.98 -27.03
C ARG A 30 2.62 14.36 -26.46
N ASP A 31 2.14 15.37 -27.19
CA ASP A 31 2.22 16.79 -26.81
C ASP A 31 0.85 17.35 -26.39
N ASP A 32 -0.23 16.59 -26.61
CA ASP A 32 -1.62 16.95 -26.35
C ASP A 32 -2.15 16.45 -24.99
N ILE A 33 -1.24 16.19 -24.03
CA ILE A 33 -1.60 15.78 -22.68
C ILE A 33 -1.78 17.02 -21.81
N ALA A 34 -3.00 17.22 -21.32
CA ALA A 34 -3.32 18.39 -20.51
C ALA A 34 -2.64 18.35 -19.12
N CYS A 35 -2.32 19.53 -18.60
CA CYS A 35 -1.74 19.68 -17.26
C CYS A 35 -2.76 19.42 -16.12
N GLY A 36 -4.06 19.36 -16.42
CA GLY A 36 -5.15 19.11 -15.47
C GLY A 36 -5.85 20.35 -14.93
N ILE A 37 -5.32 21.54 -15.21
CA ILE A 37 -5.87 22.84 -14.79
C ILE A 37 -7.00 23.24 -15.75
N THR A 38 -8.19 23.53 -15.22
CA THR A 38 -9.41 23.77 -16.02
C THR A 38 -9.33 24.95 -16.99
N ALA A 39 -8.46 25.94 -16.73
CA ALA A 39 -8.33 27.16 -17.52
C ALA A 39 -6.89 27.43 -17.97
N CYS A 40 -6.13 26.38 -18.31
CA CYS A 40 -4.76 26.56 -18.81
C CYS A 40 -4.74 26.98 -20.28
N SER A 41 -4.34 28.22 -20.56
CA SER A 41 -4.22 28.75 -21.94
C SER A 41 -3.11 28.08 -22.77
N LEU A 42 -2.17 27.38 -22.14
CA LEU A 42 -1.08 26.68 -22.83
C LEU A 42 -1.46 25.26 -23.27
N CYS A 43 -2.37 24.60 -22.53
CA CYS A 43 -2.85 23.25 -22.86
C CYS A 43 -4.17 23.29 -23.66
N CYS A 44 -4.90 24.40 -23.61
CA CYS A 44 -6.04 24.64 -24.46
C CYS A 44 -5.58 25.14 -25.83
N HIS A 45 -5.34 24.24 -26.79
CA HIS A 45 -5.32 24.62 -28.21
C HIS A 45 -6.73 25.03 -28.66
N ASP A 46 -6.88 26.21 -29.25
CA ASP A 46 -8.14 26.79 -29.75
C ASP A 46 -8.70 26.08 -31.01
N ASP A 47 -8.05 25.03 -31.51
CA ASP A 47 -8.46 24.33 -32.72
C ASP A 47 -9.32 23.09 -32.41
N ASP A 48 -10.62 23.27 -32.15
CA ASP A 48 -11.66 22.49 -32.83
C ASP A 48 -13.05 23.09 -32.56
N ASP A 49 -13.58 23.73 -33.60
CA ASP A 49 -14.91 24.36 -33.70
C ASP A 49 -16.00 23.28 -33.94
N SER A 50 -15.89 22.14 -33.24
CA SER A 50 -16.86 21.05 -33.32
C SER A 50 -17.72 21.04 -32.05
N LEU A 51 -18.93 21.58 -32.26
CA LEU A 51 -20.02 21.73 -31.30
C LEU A 51 -20.64 20.38 -30.87
N GLU A 52 -19.86 19.53 -30.21
CA GLU A 52 -20.40 18.43 -29.39
C GLU A 52 -19.61 18.37 -28.07
N GLU A 53 -20.28 18.79 -27.00
CA GLU A 53 -19.95 18.59 -25.57
C GLU A 53 -18.48 18.23 -25.26
N GLN A 54 -17.64 19.24 -24.98
CA GLN A 54 -16.25 19.05 -24.53
C GLN A 54 -16.14 19.04 -22.99
N PRO A 55 -16.06 17.86 -22.33
CA PRO A 55 -15.33 17.71 -21.06
C PRO A 55 -14.07 16.86 -21.18
N HIS A 56 -13.75 16.31 -22.36
CA HIS A 56 -12.85 15.16 -22.47
C HIS A 56 -11.69 15.35 -23.45
N ARG A 57 -10.78 16.28 -23.16
CA ARG A 57 -9.40 16.16 -23.68
C ARG A 57 -8.69 15.04 -22.89
N HIS A 58 -8.92 13.82 -23.37
CA HIS A 58 -8.28 12.55 -22.98
C HIS A 58 -8.40 12.12 -21.51
N GLY A 59 -9.55 11.54 -21.19
CA GLY A 59 -9.68 10.45 -20.21
C GLY A 59 -9.75 10.83 -18.73
N ASN A 60 -9.25 12.00 -18.33
CA ASN A 60 -9.40 12.53 -16.98
C ASN A 60 -10.09 13.90 -17.04
N ASP A 61 -11.11 14.09 -16.22
CA ASP A 61 -11.73 15.40 -16.05
C ASP A 61 -10.65 16.39 -15.56
N LEU A 62 -10.54 17.54 -16.22
CA LEU A 62 -9.68 18.63 -15.75
C LEU A 62 -10.23 19.06 -14.40
N ASN A 63 -9.53 18.67 -13.33
CA ASN A 63 -10.06 18.77 -11.98
C ASN A 63 -9.16 19.60 -11.06
N LEU A 64 -8.09 20.22 -11.56
CA LEU A 64 -7.26 21.12 -10.75
C LEU A 64 -7.82 22.54 -10.81
N SER A 65 -8.06 23.11 -9.63
CA SER A 65 -8.58 24.47 -9.51
C SER A 65 -7.50 25.51 -9.85
N PRO A 66 -7.77 26.45 -10.76
CA PRO A 66 -6.81 27.49 -11.15
C PRO A 66 -6.55 28.50 -10.02
N GLN A 67 -7.40 28.52 -8.99
CA GLN A 67 -7.30 29.39 -7.82
C GLN A 67 -6.68 28.68 -6.61
N ALA A 68 -6.14 27.48 -6.81
CA ALA A 68 -5.46 26.75 -5.75
C ALA A 68 -4.27 27.55 -5.22
N ALA A 69 -4.10 27.54 -3.89
CA ALA A 69 -2.95 28.18 -3.23
C ALA A 69 -1.64 27.47 -3.59
N GLN A 70 -1.68 26.15 -3.73
CA GLN A 70 -0.56 25.30 -4.10
C GLN A 70 -1.07 24.01 -4.75
N TYR A 71 -0.24 23.40 -5.61
CA TYR A 71 -0.42 22.04 -6.08
C TYR A 71 0.52 21.10 -5.34
N LEU A 72 0.03 19.92 -4.96
CA LEU A 72 0.83 18.93 -4.26
C LEU A 72 1.19 17.79 -5.23
N LEU A 73 2.48 17.56 -5.46
CA LEU A 73 2.95 16.44 -6.26
C LEU A 73 3.39 15.32 -5.32
N LEU A 74 2.70 14.18 -5.37
CA LEU A 74 2.96 13.06 -4.46
C LEU A 74 4.00 12.08 -5.01
N THR A 75 4.81 11.54 -4.10
CA THR A 75 5.71 10.41 -4.38
C THR A 75 5.03 9.06 -4.13
N VAL A 76 5.60 7.99 -4.69
CA VAL A 76 5.14 6.60 -4.49
C VAL A 76 5.01 6.26 -3.02
N ASP A 77 6.03 6.59 -2.23
CA ASP A 77 6.10 6.14 -0.85
C ASP A 77 5.16 6.93 0.07
N VAL A 78 4.79 8.17 -0.28
CA VAL A 78 3.72 8.93 0.40
C VAL A 78 2.38 8.24 0.20
N VAL A 79 2.03 7.87 -1.03
CA VAL A 79 0.77 7.19 -1.32
C VAL A 79 0.68 5.83 -0.60
N LEU A 80 1.79 5.09 -0.53
CA LEU A 80 1.81 3.77 0.12
C LEU A 80 1.77 3.85 1.64
N ARG A 81 2.47 4.82 2.25
CA ARG A 81 2.64 4.88 3.71
C ARG A 81 1.64 5.81 4.40
N GLN A 82 1.05 6.77 3.68
CA GLN A 82 0.23 7.85 4.26
C GLN A 82 -1.14 7.95 3.58
N MET A 83 -1.68 6.84 3.06
CA MET A 83 -3.01 6.84 2.41
C MET A 83 -4.11 7.34 3.36
N ASP A 84 -4.04 7.00 4.64
CA ASP A 84 -5.05 7.40 5.64
C ASP A 84 -5.10 8.93 5.82
N VAL A 85 -3.95 9.60 5.73
CA VAL A 85 -3.85 11.07 5.73
C VAL A 85 -4.44 11.65 4.46
N LEU A 86 -4.15 11.05 3.30
CA LEU A 86 -4.69 11.49 2.01
C LEU A 86 -6.21 11.33 1.95
N GLU A 87 -6.79 10.35 2.63
CA GLU A 87 -8.23 10.13 2.71
C GLU A 87 -8.97 11.07 3.67
N TYR A 88 -8.26 11.82 4.51
CA TYR A 88 -8.88 12.71 5.48
C TYR A 88 -9.56 13.92 4.81
N SER A 89 -10.85 13.77 4.50
CA SER A 89 -11.64 14.75 3.74
C SER A 89 -11.86 16.09 4.43
N SER A 90 -11.71 16.17 5.75
CA SER A 90 -11.94 17.41 6.49
C SER A 90 -10.83 18.44 6.30
N CYS A 91 -9.64 18.03 5.84
CA CYS A 91 -8.54 18.94 5.57
C CYS A 91 -8.65 19.51 4.15
N THR A 92 -9.06 20.77 4.07
CA THR A 92 -9.21 21.52 2.81
C THR A 92 -7.89 21.75 2.08
N GLU A 93 -6.79 21.78 2.83
CA GLU A 93 -5.43 22.02 2.39
C GLU A 93 -4.82 20.80 1.67
N LEU A 94 -5.42 19.62 1.84
CA LEU A 94 -5.12 18.40 1.09
C LEU A 94 -6.05 18.26 -0.12
N SER A 95 -6.13 19.31 -0.94
CA SER A 95 -6.84 19.35 -2.21
C SER A 95 -5.89 19.76 -3.34
N ASN A 96 -6.30 19.57 -4.60
CA ASN A 96 -5.50 19.93 -5.78
C ASN A 96 -4.17 19.16 -5.84
N ILE A 97 -4.30 17.82 -5.86
CA ILE A 97 -3.18 16.89 -5.79
C ILE A 97 -2.90 16.32 -7.18
N ILE A 98 -1.64 16.42 -7.60
CA ILE A 98 -1.12 15.87 -8.84
C ILE A 98 -0.51 14.50 -8.52
N ILE A 99 -1.05 13.46 -9.16
CA ILE A 99 -0.52 12.10 -9.13
C ILE A 99 0.06 11.81 -10.50
N LEU A 100 1.32 11.39 -10.56
CA LEU A 100 1.92 10.95 -11.82
C LEU A 100 1.48 9.53 -12.17
N GLU A 101 1.39 9.23 -13.46
CA GLU A 101 1.13 7.87 -13.96
C GLU A 101 2.21 6.88 -13.46
N THR A 102 3.48 7.29 -13.44
CA THR A 102 4.56 6.51 -12.80
C THR A 102 4.22 6.11 -11.38
N VAL A 103 3.73 7.06 -10.60
CA VAL A 103 3.39 6.87 -9.18
C VAL A 103 2.23 5.90 -9.05
N ALA A 104 1.17 6.11 -9.83
CA ALA A 104 -0.01 5.25 -9.82
C ALA A 104 0.31 3.80 -10.24
N GLU A 105 1.15 3.61 -11.26
CA GLU A 105 1.59 2.28 -11.69
C GLU A 105 2.43 1.57 -10.63
N GLN A 106 3.36 2.27 -9.99
CA GLN A 106 4.19 1.68 -8.95
C GLN A 106 3.38 1.29 -7.71
N VAL A 107 2.40 2.11 -7.34
CA VAL A 107 1.45 1.78 -6.27
C VAL A 107 0.64 0.54 -6.65
N LYS A 108 0.13 0.46 -7.89
CA LYS A 108 -0.60 -0.72 -8.40
C LYS A 108 0.23 -2.01 -8.36
N ARG A 109 1.54 -1.93 -8.67
CA ARG A 109 2.47 -3.07 -8.64
C ARG A 109 2.80 -3.50 -7.22
N LYS A 110 2.93 -2.56 -6.28
CA LYS A 110 3.30 -2.83 -4.88
C LYS A 110 2.09 -3.27 -4.04
N ASP A 111 0.99 -2.52 -4.08
CA ASP A 111 -0.23 -2.80 -3.32
C ASP A 111 -1.51 -2.39 -4.07
N MET A 112 -2.22 -3.40 -4.58
CA MET A 112 -3.48 -3.19 -5.30
C MET A 112 -4.61 -2.64 -4.42
N SER A 113 -4.57 -2.88 -3.10
CA SER A 113 -5.59 -2.37 -2.18
C SER A 113 -5.48 -0.86 -2.02
N ILE A 114 -4.26 -0.35 -1.88
CA ILE A 114 -3.95 1.09 -1.83
C ILE A 114 -4.26 1.74 -3.17
N TYR A 115 -3.96 1.08 -4.29
CA TYR A 115 -4.33 1.60 -5.61
C TYR A 115 -5.85 1.77 -5.78
N ARG A 116 -6.66 0.83 -5.27
CA ARG A 116 -8.14 0.97 -5.31
C ARG A 116 -8.62 2.16 -4.46
N ARG A 117 -8.00 2.39 -3.31
CA ARG A 117 -8.27 3.54 -2.44
C ARG A 117 -7.91 4.86 -3.14
N LEU A 118 -6.71 4.93 -3.73
CA LEU A 118 -6.27 6.06 -4.55
C LEU A 118 -7.25 6.35 -5.70
N HIS A 119 -7.69 5.30 -6.39
CA HIS A 119 -8.63 5.44 -7.50
C HIS A 119 -10.03 5.92 -7.05
N ALA A 120 -10.43 5.63 -5.80
CA ALA A 120 -11.63 6.22 -5.22
C ALA A 120 -11.45 7.73 -4.95
N LEU A 121 -10.26 8.16 -4.50
CA LEU A 121 -9.93 9.57 -4.30
C LEU A 121 -9.91 10.38 -5.60
N ILE A 122 -9.46 9.78 -6.71
CA ILE A 122 -9.50 10.43 -8.03
C ILE A 122 -10.92 10.79 -8.46
N LYS A 123 -11.92 9.99 -8.04
CA LYS A 123 -13.33 10.24 -8.32
C LYS A 123 -14.02 11.16 -7.31
N SER A 124 -13.30 11.64 -6.30
CA SER A 124 -13.84 12.51 -5.26
C SER A 124 -13.72 13.99 -5.64
N ASP A 125 -14.47 14.84 -4.93
CA ASP A 125 -14.51 16.30 -5.17
C ASP A 125 -13.25 17.05 -4.69
N ARG A 126 -12.20 16.33 -4.28
CA ARG A 126 -10.96 16.90 -3.71
C ARG A 126 -9.88 17.23 -4.74
N HIS A 127 -10.24 17.25 -6.03
CA HIS A 127 -9.36 17.70 -7.11
C HIS A 127 -8.07 16.86 -7.22
N PHE A 128 -8.21 15.53 -7.24
CA PHE A 128 -7.11 14.62 -7.54
C PHE A 128 -7.00 14.42 -9.06
N TYR A 129 -5.85 14.76 -9.62
CA TYR A 129 -5.60 14.64 -11.05
C TYR A 129 -4.46 13.67 -11.34
N VAL A 130 -4.66 12.77 -12.31
CA VAL A 130 -3.60 11.87 -12.78
C VAL A 130 -2.99 12.41 -14.06
N PHE A 131 -1.70 12.72 -14.01
CA PHE A 131 -0.93 13.21 -15.14
C PHE A 131 -0.15 12.08 -15.81
N ALA A 132 -0.38 11.88 -17.12
CA ALA A 132 0.22 10.83 -17.93
C ALA A 132 1.68 11.15 -18.33
N ASN A 133 2.56 11.24 -17.35
CA ASN A 133 3.95 11.66 -17.54
C ASN A 133 4.79 10.69 -18.38
N GLU A 134 4.41 9.41 -18.44
CA GLU A 134 5.08 8.40 -19.27
C GLU A 134 4.78 8.54 -20.76
N HIS A 135 3.67 9.20 -21.09
CA HIS A 135 3.21 9.43 -22.46
C HIS A 135 3.44 10.88 -22.90
N HIS A 136 3.82 11.78 -21.99
CA HIS A 136 4.08 13.18 -22.29
C HIS A 136 5.53 13.38 -22.75
N ARG A 137 5.72 14.00 -23.91
CA ARG A 137 7.02 14.16 -24.56
C ARG A 137 8.08 14.81 -23.67
N ASP A 138 7.75 15.93 -23.04
CA ASP A 138 8.72 16.70 -22.27
C ASP A 138 9.01 16.12 -20.87
N THR A 139 8.16 15.22 -20.36
CA THR A 139 8.32 14.63 -19.03
C THR A 139 8.75 13.18 -19.06
N TYR A 140 8.73 12.53 -20.23
CA TYR A 140 9.14 11.14 -20.36
C TYR A 140 10.64 10.98 -20.11
N VAL A 141 10.97 9.97 -19.30
CA VAL A 141 12.34 9.65 -18.93
C VAL A 141 12.65 8.20 -19.28
N ALA A 142 13.52 7.99 -20.26
CA ALA A 142 14.01 6.66 -20.63
C ALA A 142 14.92 6.08 -19.54
N LYS A 143 14.84 4.76 -19.33
CA LYS A 143 15.69 4.05 -18.37
C LYS A 143 17.13 3.94 -18.90
N THR A 144 18.10 4.30 -18.07
CA THR A 144 19.55 4.18 -18.33
C THR A 144 20.05 2.79 -17.96
N GLU A 145 21.13 2.31 -18.60
CA GLU A 145 21.67 0.96 -18.35
C GLU A 145 22.19 0.76 -16.92
N THR A 146 22.72 1.82 -16.31
CA THR A 146 23.38 1.78 -15.00
C THR A 146 22.44 2.06 -13.82
N GLU A 147 21.22 2.55 -14.07
CA GLU A 147 20.30 2.97 -13.02
C GLU A 147 19.29 1.88 -12.63
N SER A 148 18.92 1.87 -11.36
CA SER A 148 17.84 1.05 -10.83
C SER A 148 16.47 1.58 -11.27
N ALA A 149 15.44 0.72 -11.19
CA ALA A 149 14.06 1.15 -11.47
C ALA A 149 13.60 2.27 -10.52
N VAL A 150 14.05 2.24 -9.27
CA VAL A 150 13.70 3.27 -8.26
C VAL A 150 14.33 4.61 -8.61
N GLU A 151 15.60 4.63 -8.99
CA GLU A 151 16.28 5.87 -9.40
C GLU A 151 15.64 6.48 -10.64
N ARG A 152 15.26 5.64 -11.62
CA ARG A 152 14.52 6.07 -12.80
C ARG A 152 13.18 6.71 -12.43
N ASP A 153 12.42 6.10 -11.53
CA ASP A 153 11.11 6.61 -11.10
C ASP A 153 11.24 7.94 -10.33
N VAL A 154 12.27 8.09 -9.50
CA VAL A 154 12.60 9.37 -8.86
C VAL A 154 12.91 10.43 -9.92
N ARG A 155 13.76 10.11 -10.90
CA ARG A 155 14.12 11.03 -12.00
C ARG A 155 12.90 11.43 -12.83
N ALA A 156 12.01 10.50 -13.15
CA ALA A 156 10.75 10.78 -13.84
C ALA A 156 9.82 11.70 -13.02
N THR A 157 9.76 11.49 -11.70
CA THR A 157 8.95 12.32 -10.79
C THR A 157 9.53 13.74 -10.67
N CYS A 158 10.85 13.86 -10.54
CA CYS A 158 11.55 15.15 -10.53
C CYS A 158 11.43 15.89 -11.87
N GLY A 159 11.52 15.18 -13.01
CA GLY A 159 11.34 15.76 -14.33
C GLY A 159 9.93 16.31 -14.54
N ALA A 160 8.90 15.58 -14.10
CA ALA A 160 7.52 16.08 -14.12
C ALA A 160 7.33 17.30 -13.21
N PHE A 161 7.94 17.32 -12.03
CA PHE A 161 7.91 18.48 -11.13
C PHE A 161 8.53 19.74 -11.78
N GLN A 162 9.70 19.59 -12.40
CA GLN A 162 10.38 20.67 -13.11
C GLN A 162 9.54 21.18 -14.28
N TRP A 163 8.93 20.26 -15.03
CA TRP A 163 8.01 20.61 -16.11
C TRP A 163 6.82 21.42 -15.59
N TYR A 164 6.13 20.97 -14.54
CA TYR A 164 5.01 21.71 -13.95
C TYR A 164 5.42 23.10 -13.45
N THR A 165 6.60 23.21 -12.84
CA THR A 165 7.15 24.50 -12.36
C THR A 165 7.40 25.45 -13.53
N SER A 166 8.02 24.96 -14.61
CA SER A 166 8.26 25.75 -15.83
C SER A 166 6.95 26.14 -16.52
N HIS A 167 6.00 25.20 -16.62
CA HIS A 167 4.71 25.39 -17.25
C HIS A 167 3.87 26.47 -16.54
N LEU A 168 3.83 26.45 -15.20
CA LEU A 168 3.12 27.48 -14.42
C LEU A 168 3.79 28.85 -14.52
N THR A 169 5.12 28.88 -14.64
CA THR A 169 5.88 30.12 -14.88
C THR A 169 5.52 30.71 -16.23
N THR A 170 5.45 29.89 -17.29
CA THR A 170 5.02 30.30 -18.63
C THR A 170 3.57 30.76 -18.65
N LEU A 171 2.69 30.13 -17.86
CA LEU A 171 1.29 30.53 -17.71
C LEU A 171 1.14 31.88 -16.97
N GLY A 172 2.17 32.32 -16.25
CA GLY A 172 2.11 33.50 -15.38
C GLY A 172 1.29 33.27 -14.11
N SER A 173 1.07 32.00 -13.73
CA SER A 173 0.34 31.66 -12.51
C SER A 173 1.20 31.91 -11.26
N LYS A 174 0.56 32.36 -10.18
CA LYS A 174 1.21 32.55 -8.87
C LYS A 174 1.20 31.28 -8.01
N THR A 175 0.51 30.23 -8.44
CA THR A 175 0.39 28.98 -7.70
C THR A 175 1.71 28.20 -7.76
N ALA A 176 2.22 27.81 -6.59
CA ALA A 176 3.43 26.99 -6.48
C ALA A 176 3.11 25.49 -6.51
N VAL A 177 4.05 24.68 -7.00
CA VAL A 177 3.99 23.21 -6.91
C VAL A 177 4.93 22.79 -5.78
N THR A 178 4.43 21.96 -4.88
CA THR A 178 5.19 21.43 -3.76
C THR A 178 5.41 19.93 -3.96
N TYR A 179 6.66 19.50 -3.97
CA TYR A 179 7.02 18.09 -4.03
C TYR A 179 6.92 17.47 -2.64
N ILE A 180 6.05 16.48 -2.46
CA ILE A 180 5.81 15.83 -1.15
C ILE A 180 6.56 14.50 -1.07
N ALA A 181 7.57 14.48 -0.21
CA ALA A 181 8.35 13.29 0.15
C ALA A 181 7.81 12.66 1.44
N ASN A 182 7.98 11.35 1.64
CA ASN A 182 7.54 10.73 2.89
C ASN A 182 8.56 10.93 4.02
N ASP A 183 9.85 10.70 3.72
CA ASP A 183 10.95 10.80 4.69
C ASP A 183 12.12 11.64 4.17
N THR A 184 13.14 11.81 5.00
CA THR A 184 14.34 12.60 4.65
C THR A 184 15.14 11.95 3.52
N VAL A 185 15.13 10.62 3.43
CA VAL A 185 15.82 9.87 2.38
C VAL A 185 15.14 10.11 1.02
N ASP A 186 13.82 10.09 0.97
CA ASP A 186 13.03 10.48 -0.20
C ASP A 186 13.34 11.91 -0.65
N ALA A 187 13.47 12.82 0.32
CA ALA A 187 13.80 14.22 0.06
C ALA A 187 15.23 14.39 -0.47
N GLU A 188 16.21 13.68 0.08
CA GLU A 188 17.60 13.66 -0.39
C GLU A 188 17.69 13.11 -1.82
N ARG A 189 16.93 12.07 -2.15
CA ARG A 189 16.84 11.53 -3.52
C ARG A 189 16.29 12.57 -4.52
N ALA A 190 15.31 13.37 -4.12
CA ALA A 190 14.81 14.46 -4.94
C ALA A 190 15.84 15.60 -5.05
N ALA A 191 16.54 15.93 -3.96
CA ALA A 191 17.57 16.97 -3.94
C ALA A 191 18.76 16.63 -4.84
N ALA A 192 19.14 15.35 -4.94
CA ALA A 192 20.16 14.88 -5.89
C ALA A 192 19.79 15.14 -7.37
N ASN A 193 18.50 15.30 -7.66
CA ASN A 193 17.97 15.65 -8.98
C ASN A 193 17.63 17.16 -9.10
N GLY A 194 18.09 17.99 -8.16
CA GLY A 194 17.88 19.43 -8.17
C GLY A 194 16.48 19.89 -7.76
N VAL A 195 15.70 19.05 -7.06
CA VAL A 195 14.34 19.37 -6.60
C VAL A 195 14.30 19.47 -5.09
N GLN A 196 13.82 20.61 -4.56
CA GLN A 196 13.59 20.76 -3.13
C GLN A 196 12.26 20.09 -2.75
N ALA A 197 12.35 19.07 -1.91
CA ALA A 197 11.20 18.31 -1.42
C ALA A 197 10.81 18.72 0.00
N THR A 198 9.51 18.77 0.26
CA THR A 198 8.94 18.98 1.59
C THR A 198 8.48 17.62 2.12
N THR A 199 8.90 17.23 3.31
CA THR A 199 8.41 15.99 3.93
C THR A 199 6.97 16.16 4.38
N ILE A 200 6.16 15.11 4.21
CA ILE A 200 4.74 15.14 4.61
C ILE A 200 4.55 15.44 6.10
N SER A 201 5.46 15.01 6.97
CA SER A 201 5.46 15.37 8.39
C SER A 201 5.61 16.88 8.60
N SER A 202 6.52 17.53 7.87
CA SER A 202 6.70 18.98 7.93
C SER A 202 5.51 19.75 7.35
N PHE A 203 4.85 19.18 6.33
CA PHE A 203 3.66 19.75 5.71
C PHE A 203 2.44 19.68 6.64
N VAL A 204 2.26 18.55 7.33
CA VAL A 204 1.13 18.31 8.23
C VAL A 204 1.31 18.98 9.59
N ALA A 205 2.54 19.13 10.09
CA ALA A 205 2.83 19.75 11.40
C ALA A 205 2.09 21.08 11.69
N PRO A 206 2.05 22.08 10.77
CA PRO A 206 1.27 23.30 11.00
C PRO A 206 -0.24 23.05 10.96
N LEU A 207 -0.70 22.08 10.17
CA LEU A 207 -2.12 21.73 9.99
C LEU A 207 -2.71 20.99 11.20
N VAL A 208 -1.88 20.27 11.98
CA VAL A 208 -2.32 19.58 13.21
C VAL A 208 -3.00 20.54 14.21
N LYS A 209 -2.62 21.82 14.21
CA LYS A 209 -3.27 22.82 15.08
C LYS A 209 -4.74 23.06 14.73
N ALA A 210 -5.08 22.98 13.44
CA ALA A 210 -6.45 23.13 12.95
C ALA A 210 -7.19 21.79 12.94
N TYR A 211 -6.48 20.70 12.64
CA TYR A 211 -7.03 19.35 12.52
C TYR A 211 -6.22 18.37 13.38
N PRO A 212 -6.58 18.17 14.66
CA PRO A 212 -5.80 17.32 15.57
C PRO A 212 -5.76 15.85 15.14
N ASP A 213 -6.82 15.36 14.48
CA ASP A 213 -6.93 13.97 14.00
C ASP A 213 -5.81 13.58 13.02
N LEU A 214 -5.22 14.56 12.31
CA LEU A 214 -4.13 14.31 11.37
C LEU A 214 -2.90 13.71 12.07
N ALA A 215 -2.64 14.07 13.33
CA ALA A 215 -1.51 13.53 14.08
C ALA A 215 -1.65 12.03 14.33
N ASP A 216 -2.87 11.55 14.54
CA ASP A 216 -3.15 10.13 14.80
C ASP A 216 -3.12 9.29 13.50
N LEU A 217 -3.41 9.91 12.36
CA LEU A 217 -3.39 9.26 11.04
C LEU A 217 -2.01 9.17 10.41
N MET A 218 -1.07 10.04 10.81
CA MET A 218 0.29 10.03 10.31
C MET A 218 1.00 8.75 10.73
N SER A 219 1.46 7.97 9.74
CA SER A 219 2.29 6.81 10.04
C SER A 219 3.69 7.28 10.45
N ASN A 220 4.07 6.99 11.70
CA ASN A 220 5.42 7.24 12.19
C ASN A 220 6.38 6.20 11.59
N ALA A 221 6.66 6.34 10.30
CA ALA A 221 7.70 5.58 9.61
C ALA A 221 9.08 6.22 9.78
N SER A 222 9.24 7.20 10.68
CA SER A 222 10.55 7.66 11.10
C SER A 222 11.22 6.55 11.90
N THR A 223 12.23 5.96 11.27
CA THR A 223 13.50 5.66 11.90
C THR A 223 13.75 6.63 13.06
N ALA A 224 13.35 6.26 14.27
CA ALA A 224 13.86 6.93 15.45
C ALA A 224 15.40 6.87 15.29
N PRO A 225 16.09 8.02 15.15
CA PRO A 225 17.52 8.00 15.28
C PRO A 225 17.79 7.36 16.62
N VAL A 226 18.61 6.32 16.61
CA VAL A 226 19.09 5.68 17.81
C VAL A 226 19.90 6.76 18.51
N SER A 227 19.23 7.54 19.36
CA SER A 227 19.88 8.43 20.31
C SER A 227 20.96 7.59 20.97
N GLU A 228 22.20 8.08 20.89
CA GLU A 228 23.44 7.47 21.36
C GLU A 228 23.39 7.21 22.88
N GLY A 229 22.55 6.27 23.26
CA GLY A 229 22.31 5.77 24.59
C GLY A 229 22.22 4.26 24.46
N SER A 230 23.27 3.60 24.91
CA SER A 230 23.49 2.16 24.89
C SER A 230 22.32 1.33 25.46
N ALA A 231 21.29 1.10 24.64
CA ALA A 231 20.31 0.05 24.83
C ALA A 231 20.14 -0.65 23.49
N LYS A 232 20.79 -1.81 23.35
CA LYS A 232 20.54 -2.75 22.23
C LYS A 232 19.02 -2.87 22.09
N LYS A 233 18.46 -2.55 20.91
CA LYS A 233 17.09 -2.91 20.55
C LYS A 233 16.96 -4.41 20.76
N THR A 234 16.42 -4.83 21.89
CA THR A 234 16.01 -6.21 22.10
C THR A 234 14.83 -6.41 21.18
N THR A 235 15.08 -7.01 20.01
CA THR A 235 14.03 -7.47 19.11
C THR A 235 13.16 -8.44 19.91
N LEU A 236 12.00 -7.96 20.37
CA LEU A 236 11.05 -8.70 21.21
C LEU A 236 10.61 -10.00 20.54
N TYR A 237 10.64 -10.03 19.20
CA TYR A 237 10.30 -11.18 18.38
C TYR A 237 11.42 -11.50 17.42
N ALA A 238 11.49 -12.78 17.03
CA ALA A 238 12.40 -13.23 15.99
C ALA A 238 12.03 -12.53 14.67
N GLU A 239 13.06 -12.09 13.95
CA GLU A 239 12.89 -11.48 12.63
C GLU A 239 12.26 -12.47 11.65
N HIS A 240 11.43 -11.94 10.75
CA HIS A 240 10.83 -12.77 9.70
C HIS A 240 11.89 -13.24 8.70
N LYS A 241 11.77 -14.50 8.30
CA LYS A 241 12.61 -15.07 7.24
C LYS A 241 12.36 -14.35 5.90
N SER A 242 13.41 -14.27 5.09
CA SER A 242 13.31 -13.68 3.75
C SER A 242 12.35 -14.48 2.85
N MET A 243 11.70 -13.80 1.91
CA MET A 243 10.75 -14.45 0.99
C MET A 243 11.41 -15.56 0.17
N SER A 244 12.69 -15.41 -0.20
CA SER A 244 13.44 -16.43 -0.93
C SER A 244 13.62 -17.72 -0.11
N GLU A 245 13.95 -17.60 1.18
CA GLU A 245 14.06 -18.74 2.09
C GLU A 245 12.70 -19.41 2.31
N VAL A 246 11.66 -18.61 2.51
CA VAL A 246 10.26 -19.04 2.65
C VAL A 246 9.85 -19.89 1.45
N LEU A 247 10.01 -19.38 0.23
CA LEU A 247 9.66 -20.10 -0.99
C LEU A 247 10.50 -21.37 -1.19
N ALA A 248 11.81 -21.30 -0.91
CA ALA A 248 12.72 -22.44 -1.04
C ALA A 248 12.31 -23.60 -0.13
N GLY A 249 11.99 -23.33 1.13
CA GLY A 249 11.58 -24.42 2.00
C GLY A 249 10.14 -24.89 1.76
N ILE A 250 9.23 -24.09 1.18
CA ILE A 250 7.91 -24.60 0.75
C ILE A 250 8.12 -25.64 -0.34
N LYS A 251 8.96 -25.30 -1.32
CA LYS A 251 9.32 -26.21 -2.40
C LYS A 251 9.96 -27.49 -1.89
N ASN A 252 10.82 -27.38 -0.87
CA ASN A 252 11.49 -28.53 -0.25
C ASN A 252 10.61 -29.28 0.75
N LYS A 253 9.31 -28.93 0.89
CA LYS A 253 8.38 -29.46 1.91
C LYS A 253 8.91 -29.37 3.34
N ARG A 254 9.96 -28.57 3.52
CA ARG A 254 10.33 -28.06 4.83
C ARG A 254 9.28 -27.12 5.30
N PHE A 255 8.43 -26.57 4.44
CA PHE A 255 7.55 -25.52 4.85
C PHE A 255 6.11 -25.63 4.26
N PHE A 256 5.06 -25.16 4.98
CA PHE A 256 3.63 -25.29 4.59
C PHE A 256 2.76 -24.03 4.70
N GLN A 257 2.20 -23.55 3.59
CA GLN A 257 1.28 -22.40 3.59
C GLN A 257 -0.11 -22.73 4.18
N GLY A 258 -0.66 -21.84 5.02
CA GLY A 258 -1.96 -22.05 5.66
C GLY A 258 -2.60 -20.80 6.25
N THR A 259 -3.93 -20.82 6.40
CA THR A 259 -4.69 -19.72 7.01
C THR A 259 -4.70 -19.88 8.53
N LEU A 260 -4.21 -18.88 9.26
CA LEU A 260 -4.30 -18.86 10.72
C LEU A 260 -5.66 -18.32 11.18
N ARG A 261 -6.27 -18.98 12.16
CA ARG A 261 -7.49 -18.57 12.84
C ARG A 261 -7.27 -18.59 14.35
N CYS A 262 -7.23 -17.43 14.96
CA CYS A 262 -7.12 -17.30 16.41
C CYS A 262 -8.50 -17.43 17.08
N ASN A 263 -8.53 -18.06 18.24
CA ASN A 263 -9.75 -18.24 19.01
C ASN A 263 -10.20 -16.89 19.58
N ARG A 264 -11.53 -16.66 19.60
CA ARG A 264 -12.11 -15.41 20.11
C ARG A 264 -11.92 -15.27 21.61
N ASP A 265 -12.04 -16.38 22.33
CA ASP A 265 -12.06 -16.36 23.79
C ASP A 265 -10.66 -16.56 24.39
N HIS A 266 -9.71 -17.09 23.60
CA HIS A 266 -8.32 -17.30 24.00
C HIS A 266 -7.36 -16.85 22.89
N TRP A 267 -6.81 -15.64 23.02
CA TRP A 267 -5.99 -15.01 21.97
C TRP A 267 -4.61 -15.66 21.74
N LEU A 268 -4.12 -16.44 22.71
CA LEU A 268 -2.89 -17.26 22.59
C LEU A 268 -3.13 -18.64 21.92
N GLU A 269 -4.38 -19.01 21.69
CA GLU A 269 -4.75 -20.24 21.00
C GLU A 269 -5.13 -19.92 19.56
N CYS A 270 -4.31 -20.37 18.61
CA CYS A 270 -4.62 -20.22 17.19
C CYS A 270 -4.56 -21.58 16.49
N THR A 271 -5.37 -21.73 15.45
CA THR A 271 -5.40 -22.91 14.59
C THR A 271 -4.90 -22.54 13.22
N VAL A 272 -4.03 -23.36 12.62
CA VAL A 272 -3.60 -23.18 11.23
C VAL A 272 -4.30 -24.22 10.37
N LEU A 273 -4.95 -23.75 9.30
CA LEU A 273 -5.50 -24.58 8.24
C LEU A 273 -4.50 -24.62 7.08
N ILE A 274 -3.88 -25.78 6.86
CA ILE A 274 -2.84 -25.94 5.82
C ILE A 274 -3.48 -26.25 4.46
N HIS A 275 -3.06 -25.54 3.42
CA HIS A 275 -3.50 -25.81 2.05
C HIS A 275 -2.81 -27.07 1.50
N GLY A 276 -3.58 -28.07 1.03
CA GLY A 276 -3.07 -29.27 0.36
C GLY A 276 -2.98 -30.55 1.21
N LEU A 277 -3.31 -30.50 2.49
CA LEU A 277 -3.40 -31.66 3.39
C LEU A 277 -4.85 -31.88 3.86
N ASN A 278 -5.79 -32.19 2.96
CA ASN A 278 -7.20 -32.54 3.25
C ASN A 278 -7.85 -31.71 4.40
N ASP A 279 -7.66 -30.39 4.41
CA ASP A 279 -8.14 -29.47 5.46
C ASP A 279 -7.78 -29.88 6.91
N ALA A 280 -6.63 -30.54 7.09
CA ALA A 280 -6.09 -30.85 8.41
C ALA A 280 -5.86 -29.57 9.21
N ARG A 281 -6.50 -29.50 10.38
CA ARG A 281 -6.36 -28.39 11.33
C ARG A 281 -5.33 -28.76 12.38
N PHE A 282 -4.30 -27.93 12.49
CA PHE A 282 -3.30 -28.07 13.55
C PHE A 282 -3.52 -26.97 14.59
N LEU A 283 -3.61 -27.36 15.85
CA LEU A 283 -3.64 -26.43 16.98
C LEU A 283 -2.21 -25.92 17.21
N VAL A 284 -2.05 -24.60 17.20
CA VAL A 284 -0.81 -23.91 17.56
C VAL A 284 -1.09 -23.11 18.82
N ILE A 285 -0.58 -23.61 19.95
CA ILE A 285 -0.57 -22.85 21.19
C ILE A 285 0.69 -21.98 21.13
N THR A 286 0.53 -20.68 20.90
CA THR A 286 1.66 -19.76 20.88
C THR A 286 2.03 -19.42 22.32
N THR A 287 3.13 -19.97 22.82
CA THR A 287 3.77 -19.49 24.07
C THR A 287 4.59 -18.22 23.85
N THR A 288 4.89 -17.88 22.59
CA THR A 288 5.60 -16.67 22.19
C THR A 288 4.80 -15.92 21.11
N MET A 289 4.47 -14.66 21.39
CA MET A 289 3.64 -13.75 20.59
C MET A 289 4.37 -13.25 19.33
N ILE A 290 4.92 -14.12 18.47
CA ILE A 290 5.48 -13.65 17.19
C ILE A 290 4.40 -12.85 16.47
N MET A 291 4.60 -11.55 16.25
CA MET A 291 3.60 -10.63 15.70
C MET A 291 2.97 -11.26 14.45
N ILE A 292 1.72 -11.67 14.60
CA ILE A 292 1.07 -12.67 13.75
C ILE A 292 0.58 -12.00 12.46
N ILE A 293 1.50 -11.77 11.53
CA ILE A 293 1.15 -11.44 10.12
C ILE A 293 1.77 -12.45 9.16
N LEU A 294 2.82 -13.17 9.58
CA LEU A 294 3.37 -14.29 8.82
C LEU A 294 3.85 -15.39 9.77
N VAL A 295 2.99 -16.33 10.15
CA VAL A 295 3.42 -17.47 10.97
C VAL A 295 4.14 -18.47 10.06
N VAL A 296 5.23 -19.05 10.57
CA VAL A 296 6.17 -20.02 9.97
C VAL A 296 6.39 -21.13 11.01
N LEU A 297 5.71 -22.30 10.94
CA LEU A 297 5.84 -23.41 11.93
C LEU A 297 7.12 -24.25 11.76
N ALA A 298 8.29 -23.80 12.21
CA ALA A 298 9.49 -24.64 12.09
C ALA A 298 9.27 -26.04 12.72
N ALA A 299 9.57 -27.12 11.99
CA ALA A 299 9.58 -28.50 12.48
C ALA A 299 11.01 -28.85 12.87
N ASN A 300 11.17 -28.93 14.17
CA ASN A 300 11.91 -29.98 14.84
C ASN A 300 11.68 -29.78 16.33
N LEU A 301 10.48 -30.12 16.80
CA LEU A 301 10.37 -30.54 18.20
C LEU A 301 10.62 -32.04 18.23
N SER A 302 11.71 -32.41 18.89
CA SER A 302 12.11 -33.80 19.14
C SER A 302 10.92 -34.61 19.64
N THR A 303 10.85 -35.86 19.17
CA THR A 303 9.85 -36.88 19.48
C THR A 303 9.61 -37.10 20.99
N GLU A 304 10.47 -36.59 21.87
CA GLU A 304 10.34 -36.70 23.32
C GLU A 304 9.21 -35.86 23.92
N ARG A 305 8.84 -34.72 23.30
CA ARG A 305 7.71 -33.90 23.79
C ARG A 305 6.33 -34.46 23.45
N TRP A 306 6.25 -35.37 22.48
CA TRP A 306 4.99 -36.00 22.07
C TRP A 306 4.51 -37.07 23.05
N MET A 307 5.43 -37.75 23.74
CA MET A 307 5.06 -38.86 24.65
C MET A 307 4.54 -38.42 26.01
N ALA A 308 4.75 -37.17 26.43
CA ALA A 308 4.26 -36.67 27.72
C ALA A 308 2.75 -36.35 27.74
N MET A 309 2.05 -36.37 26.60
CA MET A 309 0.61 -36.07 26.50
C MET A 309 -0.30 -37.29 26.30
N LEU A 310 0.25 -38.52 26.27
CA LEU A 310 -0.54 -39.73 26.04
C LEU A 310 -0.35 -40.76 27.17
N TRP A 311 -1.16 -40.64 28.22
CA TRP A 311 -1.53 -41.75 29.13
C TRP A 311 -3.07 -41.72 29.36
N PRO A 312 -3.77 -42.86 29.46
CA PRO A 312 -4.84 -43.18 28.52
C PRO A 312 -6.24 -42.88 29.06
N LEU A 313 -7.10 -42.46 28.13
CA LEU A 313 -8.55 -42.51 28.27
C LEU A 313 -9.00 -43.98 28.41
N LYS A 314 -9.26 -44.42 29.64
CA LYS A 314 -10.07 -45.60 29.93
C LYS A 314 -11.48 -45.39 29.38
N SER A 315 -11.84 -46.23 28.40
CA SER A 315 -13.15 -46.88 28.21
C SER A 315 -14.40 -46.08 28.59
N CYS A 316 -15.09 -45.51 27.59
CA CYS A 316 -16.50 -45.12 27.70
C CYS A 316 -17.42 -46.35 27.89
N PRO A 317 -18.36 -46.36 28.86
CA PRO A 317 -19.53 -47.20 28.78
C PRO A 317 -20.70 -46.47 28.08
N LYS A 318 -21.39 -47.23 27.24
CA LYS A 318 -22.59 -46.83 26.46
C LYS A 318 -23.69 -46.26 27.36
N ARG A 319 -24.33 -45.18 26.89
CA ARG A 319 -25.53 -44.58 27.50
C ARG A 319 -26.77 -45.20 26.85
N SER A 320 -27.57 -45.94 27.63
CA SER A 320 -28.91 -46.38 27.24
C SER A 320 -29.95 -45.94 28.28
N GLY A 321 -31.01 -45.27 27.82
CA GLY A 321 -32.36 -45.37 28.38
C GLY A 321 -32.76 -44.43 29.54
N GLY A 322 -33.61 -43.45 29.20
CA GLY A 322 -34.90 -43.17 29.87
C GLY A 322 -34.94 -42.49 31.26
N GLY A 323 -35.74 -41.41 31.39
CA GLY A 323 -36.32 -41.04 32.69
C GLY A 323 -36.60 -39.56 32.97
N ARG A 324 -37.83 -39.13 32.66
CA ARG A 324 -38.72 -38.11 33.27
C ARG A 324 -38.22 -36.78 33.89
N ARG A 325 -38.95 -35.73 33.49
CA ARG A 325 -39.12 -34.38 34.06
C ARG A 325 -39.51 -34.37 35.55
N THR A 326 -39.01 -33.37 36.27
CA THR A 326 -39.75 -32.55 37.25
C THR A 326 -39.25 -31.10 37.20
N ARG A 327 -40.10 -30.14 37.60
CA ARG A 327 -40.00 -28.69 37.33
C ARG A 327 -40.16 -27.91 38.65
N LEU A 328 -39.51 -26.72 38.69
CA LEU A 328 -39.79 -25.48 39.47
C LEU A 328 -39.23 -25.37 40.91
N PRO A 329 -39.12 -24.15 41.50
CA PRO A 329 -38.58 -22.88 40.94
C PRO A 329 -37.76 -22.05 41.97
N SER A 330 -37.06 -20.98 41.55
CA SER A 330 -37.20 -19.60 42.09
C SER A 330 -36.08 -18.64 41.63
N THR A 331 -36.54 -17.54 40.98
CA THR A 331 -36.09 -16.13 41.06
C THR A 331 -34.62 -15.79 41.39
N THR A 332 -33.95 -15.02 40.51
CA THR A 332 -33.55 -13.60 40.72
C THR A 332 -33.06 -12.97 39.40
N THR A 333 -33.16 -11.64 39.35
CA THR A 333 -33.26 -10.66 38.27
C THR A 333 -32.04 -10.40 37.35
N ARG A 334 -32.33 -10.39 36.03
CA ARG A 334 -32.02 -9.38 34.99
C ARG A 334 -30.73 -8.52 35.08
N THR A 335 -29.85 -8.65 34.08
CA THR A 335 -29.34 -7.50 33.29
C THR A 335 -28.74 -7.99 31.96
N THR A 336 -29.38 -7.61 30.86
CA THR A 336 -29.01 -7.92 29.48
C THR A 336 -28.11 -6.83 28.91
N TRP A 337 -26.86 -7.15 28.56
CA TRP A 337 -26.07 -6.33 27.64
C TRP A 337 -26.21 -6.91 26.23
N LYS A 338 -26.97 -6.20 25.38
CA LYS A 338 -27.05 -6.43 23.94
C LYS A 338 -25.74 -5.94 23.31
N THR A 339 -24.81 -6.84 23.01
CA THR A 339 -23.69 -6.53 22.12
C THR A 339 -24.12 -6.80 20.67
N ARG A 340 -24.01 -5.76 19.83
CA ARG A 340 -24.27 -5.81 18.39
C ARG A 340 -23.32 -6.80 17.70
N PRO A 341 -23.76 -7.51 16.64
CA PRO A 341 -22.87 -8.35 15.85
C PRO A 341 -21.91 -7.47 15.02
N VAL A 342 -20.61 -7.63 15.23
CA VAL A 342 -19.56 -7.06 14.38
C VAL A 342 -19.37 -7.98 13.17
N PRO A 343 -19.29 -7.46 11.93
CA PRO A 343 -19.34 -8.28 10.73
C PRO A 343 -18.06 -9.10 10.49
N GLN A 344 -18.29 -10.19 9.77
CA GLN A 344 -17.40 -11.30 9.43
C GLN A 344 -16.15 -10.94 8.60
N ASN A 345 -15.16 -11.84 8.73
CA ASN A 345 -14.19 -12.24 7.72
C ASN A 345 -13.16 -11.20 7.26
N ARG A 346 -11.99 -11.22 7.91
CA ARG A 346 -10.72 -11.03 7.20
C ARG A 346 -10.04 -12.38 7.05
N ASN A 347 -10.27 -13.05 5.92
CA ASN A 347 -9.45 -14.18 5.50
C ASN A 347 -8.08 -13.62 5.08
N MET A 348 -7.04 -13.85 5.88
CA MET A 348 -5.67 -13.54 5.49
C MET A 348 -4.92 -14.83 5.19
N SER A 349 -4.42 -14.95 3.96
CA SER A 349 -3.59 -16.05 3.50
C SER A 349 -2.18 -15.90 4.06
N VAL A 350 -1.70 -16.89 4.82
CA VAL A 350 -0.41 -16.84 5.52
C VAL A 350 0.45 -18.04 5.12
N VAL A 351 1.77 -17.87 5.02
CA VAL A 351 2.71 -18.89 4.55
C VAL A 351 3.49 -19.45 5.73
N LEU A 352 3.12 -20.65 6.18
CA LEU A 352 3.78 -21.36 7.27
C LEU A 352 4.85 -22.33 6.78
N LEU A 353 5.63 -22.91 7.68
CA LEU A 353 6.91 -23.50 7.34
C LEU A 353 7.40 -24.55 8.39
N LEU A 354 7.21 -25.90 8.26
CA LEU A 354 7.91 -27.03 8.98
C LEU A 354 9.46 -26.89 9.13
#